data_AF-A0A225VEM6-F1
#
_entry.id   AF-A0A225VEM6-F1
#
_cell.length_a   1.000
_cell.length_b   1.000
_cell.length_c   1.000
_cell.angle_alpha   90.00
_cell.angle_beta   90.00
_cell.angle_gamma   90.00
#
_symmetry.space_group_name_H-M   'P 1'
#
loop_
_entity.id
_entity.type
_entity.pdbx_description
1 polymer ?
#
loop_
_entity_poly.entity_id
_entity_poly.type
_entity_poly.pdbx_seq_one_letter_code
_entity_poly.pdbx_strand_id
1 'polypeptide(L)'
;MHLKIDYVRVYQDTLDDTEMAIGCDPDTHPTKQWIEDNIDDYVDDDNPSTAVSGKAFCYSNADCTISTTGTGTCSNGRCKCASKSWTGPRCTEAASSSYSALRAHSPTRSQRPFEMLFSYKSK
;
A
#
# COMPACT_ATOMS: atom_id res chain seq x y z
N MET A 1 28.14 1.25 -21.71
CA MET A 1 27.67 2.59 -21.32
C MET A 1 27.34 2.54 -19.82
N HIS A 2 27.92 3.40 -18.99
CA HIS A 2 27.69 3.38 -17.53
C HIS A 2 27.26 4.77 -17.08
N LEU A 3 26.05 4.87 -16.54
CA LEU A 3 25.54 6.07 -15.88
C LEU A 3 25.88 5.95 -14.39
N LYS A 4 26.62 6.93 -13.85
CA LYS A 4 26.85 7.07 -12.40
C LYS A 4 26.09 8.30 -11.92
N ILE A 5 25.29 8.12 -10.88
CA ILE A 5 24.52 9.17 -10.21
C ILE A 5 25.03 9.22 -8.76
N ASP A 6 25.56 10.36 -8.32
CA ASP A 6 26.08 10.53 -6.96
C ASP A 6 24.97 10.77 -5.93
N TYR A 7 23.97 11.58 -6.28
CA TYR A 7 22.75 11.75 -5.48
C TYR A 7 21.60 12.33 -6.31
N VAL A 8 20.38 12.09 -5.83
CA VAL A 8 19.14 12.69 -6.32
C VAL A 8 18.49 13.43 -5.15
N ARG A 9 17.98 14.64 -5.38
CA ARG A 9 17.11 15.35 -4.44
C ARG A 9 15.78 15.61 -5.13
N VAL A 10 14.69 15.29 -4.44
CA VAL A 10 13.33 15.59 -4.88
C VAL A 10 12.79 16.60 -3.89
N TYR A 11 12.31 17.74 -4.40
CA TYR A 11 11.67 18.77 -3.61
C TYR A 11 10.18 18.79 -3.94
N GLN A 12 9.39 18.97 -2.88
CA GLN A 12 7.97 19.23 -3.01
C GLN A 12 7.82 20.73 -3.34
N ASP A 13 7.15 21.06 -4.44
CA ASP A 13 6.65 22.39 -4.68
C ASP A 13 5.73 22.86 -3.52
N THR A 14 5.95 24.10 -3.09
CA THR A 14 5.34 24.69 -1.89
C THR A 14 4.47 25.90 -2.21
N LEU A 15 4.31 26.23 -3.50
CA LEU A 15 3.42 27.30 -3.92
C LEU A 15 1.96 26.89 -3.70
N ASP A 16 1.11 27.88 -3.40
CA ASP A 16 -0.32 27.67 -3.14
C ASP A 16 -1.10 27.22 -4.39
N ASP A 17 -0.53 27.42 -5.58
CA ASP A 17 -1.10 27.05 -6.89
C ASP A 17 -0.46 25.80 -7.52
N THR A 18 0.24 25.00 -6.71
CA THR A 18 0.88 23.76 -7.20
C THR A 18 -0.15 22.71 -7.67
N GLU A 19 0.13 22.03 -8.77
CA GLU A 19 -0.65 20.88 -9.25
C GLU A 19 -0.39 19.59 -8.46
N MET A 20 0.57 19.61 -7.54
CA MET A 20 0.89 18.44 -6.73
C MET A 20 -0.20 18.17 -5.70
N ALA A 21 -0.72 16.94 -5.68
CA ALA A 21 -1.64 16.52 -4.63
C ALA A 21 -0.86 16.01 -3.41
N ILE A 22 -1.11 16.63 -2.26
CA ILE A 22 -0.37 16.38 -1.01
C ILE A 22 -1.33 15.80 0.02
N GLY A 23 -1.02 14.62 0.56
CA GLY A 23 -1.81 14.00 1.62
C GLY A 23 -1.79 12.48 1.54
N CYS A 24 -2.47 11.84 2.50
CA CYS A 24 -2.58 10.38 2.53
C CYS A 24 -3.63 9.83 1.56
N ASP A 25 -4.62 10.64 1.18
CA ASP A 25 -5.74 10.25 0.31
C ASP A 25 -6.14 11.41 -0.63
N PRO A 26 -5.28 11.77 -1.59
CA PRO A 26 -5.59 12.82 -2.55
C PRO A 26 -6.62 12.35 -3.59
N ASP A 27 -7.65 13.17 -3.86
CA ASP A 27 -8.75 12.87 -4.79
C ASP A 27 -8.29 12.54 -6.23
N THR A 28 -7.09 12.97 -6.62
CA THR A 28 -6.52 12.75 -7.95
C THR A 28 -5.83 11.39 -8.11
N HIS A 29 -5.71 10.60 -7.05
CA HIS A 29 -4.99 9.33 -7.05
C HIS A 29 -5.95 8.13 -6.96
N PRO A 30 -5.49 6.94 -7.41
CA PRO A 30 -6.20 5.68 -7.21
C PRO A 30 -6.78 5.51 -5.82
N THR A 31 -8.09 5.25 -5.76
CA THR A 31 -8.71 4.81 -4.51
C THR A 31 -8.21 3.41 -4.13
N LYS A 32 -8.38 3.05 -2.86
CA LYS A 32 -8.09 1.68 -2.40
C LYS A 32 -8.76 0.62 -3.29
N GLN A 33 -10.04 0.80 -3.62
CA GLN A 33 -10.78 -0.17 -4.44
C GLN A 33 -10.18 -0.27 -5.85
N TRP A 34 -9.79 0.86 -6.45
CA TRP A 34 -9.14 0.85 -7.77
C TRP A 34 -7.82 0.07 -7.75
N ILE A 35 -7.01 0.23 -6.70
CA ILE A 35 -5.76 -0.52 -6.54
C ILE A 35 -6.04 -2.02 -6.40
N GLU A 36 -7.03 -2.40 -5.60
CA GLU A 36 -7.42 -3.81 -5.41
C GLU A 36 -7.93 -4.44 -6.71
N ASP A 37 -8.72 -3.70 -7.50
CA ASP A 37 -9.27 -4.17 -8.77
C ASP A 37 -8.23 -4.23 -9.91
N ASN A 38 -7.09 -3.53 -9.75
CA ASN A 38 -5.99 -3.49 -10.72
C ASN A 38 -4.67 -3.97 -10.10
N ILE A 39 -4.73 -4.90 -9.15
CA ILE A 39 -3.56 -5.33 -8.35
C ILE A 39 -2.42 -5.90 -9.20
N ASP A 40 -2.74 -6.46 -10.36
CA ASP A 40 -1.77 -7.02 -11.31
C ASP A 40 -0.82 -5.96 -11.89
N ASP A 41 -1.18 -4.67 -11.88
CA ASP A 41 -0.32 -3.57 -12.33
C ASP A 41 0.70 -3.16 -11.25
N TYR A 42 0.47 -3.54 -10.00
CA TYR A 42 1.27 -3.12 -8.84
C TYR A 42 2.02 -4.26 -8.17
N VAL A 43 1.75 -5.51 -8.54
CA VAL A 43 2.34 -6.69 -7.92
C VAL A 43 3.11 -7.51 -8.93
N ASP A 44 4.37 -7.77 -8.60
CA ASP A 44 5.21 -8.73 -9.30
C ASP A 44 6.03 -9.55 -8.29
N ASP A 45 6.97 -10.35 -8.79
CA ASP A 45 7.82 -11.19 -7.93
C ASP A 45 8.75 -10.36 -7.01
N ASP A 46 9.07 -9.13 -7.38
CA ASP A 46 9.95 -8.22 -6.63
C ASP A 46 9.17 -7.23 -5.74
N ASN A 47 7.88 -6.99 -6.01
CA ASN A 47 6.98 -6.13 -5.25
C ASN A 47 5.68 -6.85 -4.82
N PRO A 48 5.76 -7.79 -3.86
CA PRO A 48 4.60 -8.54 -3.41
C PRO A 48 3.63 -7.67 -2.58
N SER A 49 2.34 -7.72 -2.90
CA SER A 49 1.30 -7.14 -2.02
C SER A 49 1.29 -7.84 -0.67
N THR A 50 1.77 -7.13 0.35
CA THR A 50 1.95 -7.66 1.70
C THR A 50 1.22 -6.77 2.70
N ALA A 51 0.27 -7.35 3.45
CA ALA A 51 -0.42 -6.63 4.51
C ALA A 51 0.58 -6.20 5.61
N VAL A 52 0.53 -4.92 5.99
CA VAL A 52 1.36 -4.39 7.08
C VAL A 52 0.72 -4.76 8.43
N SER A 53 1.46 -5.49 9.25
CA SER A 53 1.05 -5.80 10.63
C SER A 53 1.68 -4.81 11.61
N GLY A 54 0.86 -3.93 12.19
CA GLY A 54 1.28 -2.90 13.14
C GLY A 54 1.80 -1.62 12.48
N LYS A 55 2.57 -0.83 13.22
CA LYS A 55 3.20 0.45 12.81
C LYS A 55 2.30 1.68 12.69
N ALA A 56 0.99 1.57 12.94
CA ALA A 56 0.19 2.77 13.19
C ALA A 56 0.79 3.56 14.38
N PHE A 57 0.65 4.87 14.32
CA PHE A 57 0.96 5.72 15.48
C PHE A 57 0.03 5.38 16.64
N CYS A 58 0.57 5.37 17.86
CA CYS A 58 -0.18 5.11 19.08
C CYS A 58 0.37 5.92 20.24
N TYR A 59 -0.48 6.20 21.21
CA TYR A 59 -0.14 6.80 22.51
C TYR A 59 -0.24 5.78 23.64
N SER A 60 -1.13 4.78 23.50
CA SER A 60 -1.34 3.74 24.51
C SER A 60 -1.68 2.40 23.87
N ASN A 61 -1.67 1.32 24.65
CA ASN A 61 -2.06 -0.02 24.15
C ASN A 61 -3.50 -0.05 23.61
N ALA A 62 -4.39 0.84 24.08
CA ALA A 62 -5.78 0.92 23.61
C ALA A 62 -5.88 1.28 22.12
N ASP A 63 -4.89 2.00 21.58
CA ASP A 63 -4.83 2.35 20.15
C ASP A 63 -4.61 1.15 19.23
N CYS A 64 -4.12 0.05 19.80
CA CYS A 64 -3.62 -1.12 19.07
C CYS A 64 -4.40 -2.40 19.41
N THR A 65 -5.54 -2.30 20.10
CA THR A 65 -6.32 -3.47 20.51
C THR A 65 -7.83 -3.28 20.33
N ILE A 66 -8.52 -4.34 19.93
CA ILE A 66 -10.00 -4.40 19.88
C ILE A 66 -10.62 -5.14 21.07
N SER A 67 -9.82 -5.72 21.96
CA SER A 67 -10.29 -6.58 23.06
C SER A 67 -9.45 -6.39 24.32
N THR A 68 -10.03 -6.74 25.48
CA THR A 68 -9.34 -6.84 26.78
C THR A 68 -8.18 -7.83 26.75
N THR A 69 -8.23 -8.83 25.87
CA THR A 69 -7.17 -9.86 25.73
C THR A 69 -5.94 -9.32 24.97
N GLY A 70 -6.02 -8.14 24.36
CA GLY A 70 -4.88 -7.46 23.72
C GLY A 70 -4.51 -8.06 22.35
N THR A 71 -4.86 -7.39 21.26
CA THR A 71 -4.44 -7.80 19.89
C THR A 71 -3.14 -7.11 19.44
N GLY A 72 -2.74 -6.06 20.15
CA GLY A 72 -1.49 -5.35 19.95
C GLY A 72 -1.11 -4.48 21.15
N THR A 73 0.10 -3.95 21.12
CA THR A 73 0.68 -3.08 22.15
C THR A 73 1.30 -1.85 21.51
N CYS A 74 1.32 -0.74 22.23
CA CYS A 74 2.01 0.46 21.79
C CYS A 74 3.47 0.43 22.27
N SER A 75 4.41 0.38 21.32
CA SER A 75 5.84 0.32 21.59
C SER A 75 6.56 1.39 20.76
N ASN A 76 7.28 2.29 21.43
CA ASN A 76 7.99 3.41 20.79
C ASN A 76 7.07 4.25 19.87
N GLY A 77 5.85 4.54 20.32
CA GLY A 77 4.86 5.29 19.56
C GLY A 77 4.30 4.57 18.34
N ARG A 78 4.52 3.25 18.22
CA ARG A 78 4.06 2.41 17.11
C ARG A 78 3.35 1.16 17.60
N CYS A 79 2.24 0.79 16.96
CA CYS A 79 1.57 -0.47 17.26
C CYS A 79 2.45 -1.67 16.89
N LYS A 80 2.49 -2.65 17.79
CA LYS A 80 3.12 -3.96 17.60
C LYS A 80 2.08 -5.05 17.88
N CYS A 81 1.78 -5.87 16.89
CA CYS A 81 0.75 -6.90 17.03
C CYS A 81 1.21 -8.00 17.98
N ALA A 82 0.26 -8.51 18.77
CA ALA A 82 0.53 -9.48 19.83
C ALA A 82 0.98 -10.84 19.26
N SER A 83 0.48 -11.21 18.08
CA SER A 83 0.85 -12.44 17.38
C SER A 83 0.66 -12.27 15.87
N LYS A 84 1.09 -13.28 15.10
CA LYS A 84 0.84 -13.38 13.66
C LYS A 84 -0.64 -13.64 13.31
N SER A 85 -1.50 -13.85 14.31
CA SER A 85 -2.95 -13.98 14.12
C SER A 85 -3.64 -12.62 14.03
N TRP A 86 -2.91 -11.53 14.22
CA TRP A 86 -3.41 -10.16 14.12
C TRP A 86 -2.58 -9.35 13.12
N THR A 87 -3.25 -8.57 12.30
CA THR A 87 -2.65 -7.74 11.26
C THR A 87 -3.35 -6.37 11.18
N GLY A 88 -2.96 -5.59 10.18
CA GLY A 88 -3.39 -4.22 9.98
C GLY A 88 -2.57 -3.24 10.81
N PRO A 89 -2.58 -1.94 10.46
CA PRO A 89 -1.72 -0.95 11.10
C PRO A 89 -1.90 -0.84 12.62
N ARG A 90 -3.13 -1.04 13.10
CA ARG A 90 -3.52 -1.01 14.53
C ARG A 90 -3.75 -2.39 15.13
N CYS A 91 -3.37 -3.48 14.45
CA CYS A 91 -3.53 -4.85 14.95
C CYS A 91 -4.97 -5.24 15.27
N THR A 92 -5.94 -4.66 14.54
CA THR A 92 -7.37 -4.81 14.80
C THR A 92 -8.04 -5.81 13.85
N GLU A 93 -7.28 -6.42 12.94
CA GLU A 93 -7.77 -7.36 11.93
C GLU A 93 -7.20 -8.75 12.20
N ALA A 94 -8.03 -9.78 12.09
CA ALA A 94 -7.54 -11.14 12.14
C ALA A 94 -6.68 -11.42 10.90
N ALA A 95 -5.47 -11.93 11.09
CA ALA A 95 -4.62 -12.32 9.98
C ALA A 95 -5.22 -13.56 9.33
N SER A 96 -5.69 -13.43 8.09
CA SER A 96 -6.03 -14.58 7.27
C SER A 96 -4.72 -15.25 6.80
N SER A 97 -4.67 -16.58 6.84
CA SER A 97 -3.54 -17.37 6.35
C SER A 97 -3.42 -17.39 4.82
N SER A 98 -4.15 -16.53 4.12
CA SER A 98 -4.37 -16.58 2.67
C SER A 98 -3.87 -15.32 1.99
N TYR A 99 -2.60 -14.96 2.21
CA TYR A 99 -1.82 -14.20 1.23
C TYR A 99 -0.88 -15.12 0.43
N SER A 100 -0.99 -16.44 0.61
CA SER A 100 -0.17 -17.44 -0.07
C SER A 100 -0.89 -18.19 -1.21
N ALA A 101 -2.10 -17.77 -1.60
CA ALA A 101 -2.96 -18.55 -2.50
C ALA A 101 -3.30 -17.85 -3.84
N LEU A 102 -2.49 -16.91 -4.31
CA LEU A 102 -2.52 -16.47 -5.72
C LEU A 102 -1.28 -16.91 -6.53
N ARG A 103 -0.35 -17.66 -5.93
CA ARG A 103 0.65 -18.42 -6.70
C ARG A 103 0.03 -19.71 -7.28
N ALA A 104 -0.81 -19.54 -8.29
CA ALA A 104 -1.08 -20.55 -9.32
C ALA A 104 -1.73 -19.91 -10.56
N HIS A 105 -1.17 -18.80 -11.08
CA HIS A 105 -1.38 -18.46 -12.48
C HIS A 105 -0.11 -18.80 -13.26
N SER A 106 -0.14 -19.98 -13.88
CA SER A 106 0.80 -20.36 -14.94
C SER A 106 0.83 -19.28 -16.04
N PRO A 107 1.99 -19.03 -16.68
CA PRO A 107 2.11 -18.02 -17.72
C PRO A 107 1.58 -18.59 -19.04
N THR A 108 0.26 -18.49 -19.27
CA THR A 108 -0.29 -18.64 -20.60
C THR A 108 -1.45 -17.68 -20.82
N ARG A 109 -1.13 -16.39 -21.01
CA ARG A 109 -2.02 -15.53 -21.78
C ARG A 109 -1.24 -14.74 -22.82
N SER A 110 -1.20 -15.33 -24.00
CA SER A 110 -1.16 -14.71 -25.32
C SER A 110 -1.26 -13.18 -25.27
N GLN A 111 -0.22 -12.56 -25.83
CA GLN A 111 -0.17 -11.18 -26.29
C GLN A 111 -1.57 -10.66 -26.67
N ARG A 112 -2.03 -9.61 -25.99
CA ARG A 112 -2.96 -8.66 -26.61
C ARG A 112 -2.18 -7.36 -26.84
N PRO A 113 -2.15 -6.85 -28.07
CA PRO A 113 -1.51 -5.57 -28.33
C PRO A 113 -2.25 -4.47 -27.58
N PHE A 114 -1.45 -3.59 -27.00
CA PHE A 114 -1.82 -2.36 -26.34
C PHE A 114 -2.41 -1.41 -27.40
N GLU A 115 -3.74 -1.38 -27.56
CA GLU A 115 -4.39 -0.24 -28.22
C GLU A 115 -4.64 0.85 -27.17
N MET A 116 -3.73 1.81 -27.17
CA MET A 116 -3.83 3.07 -26.43
C MET A 116 -4.85 3.96 -27.15
N LEU A 117 -6.13 3.83 -26.83
CA LEU A 117 -7.12 4.85 -27.22
C LEU A 117 -7.15 5.94 -26.16
N PHE A 118 -6.24 6.91 -26.31
CA PHE A 118 -6.39 8.23 -25.70
C PHE A 118 -7.68 8.87 -26.23
N SER A 119 -8.75 8.85 -25.44
CA SER A 119 -9.90 9.74 -25.65
C SER A 119 -9.76 10.93 -24.71
N TYR A 120 -9.07 11.96 -25.19
CA TYR A 120 -9.20 13.31 -24.66
C TYR A 120 -10.65 13.76 -24.92
N LYS A 121 -11.49 13.80 -23.88
CA LYS A 121 -12.81 14.43 -23.97
C LYS A 121 -12.73 15.81 -23.34
N SER A 122 -12.44 16.79 -24.19
CA SER A 122 -12.65 18.21 -23.89
C SER A 122 -14.15 18.47 -23.71
N LYS A 123 -14.50 19.08 -22.58
CA LYS A 123 -15.63 20.00 -22.44
C LYS A 123 -15.24 21.08 -21.44
#